data_AF-A0A958X4V3-F1
#
_entry.id   AF-A0A958X4V3-F1
#
_cell.length_a   1.000
_cell.length_b   1.000
_cell.length_c   1.000
_cell.angle_alpha   90.00
_cell.angle_beta   90.00
_cell.angle_gamma   90.00
#
_symmetry.space_group_name_H-M   'P 1'
#
loop_
_entity.id
_entity.type
_entity.pdbx_description
1 polymer ?
#
loop_
_entity_poly.entity_id
_entity_poly.type
_entity_poly.pdbx_seq_one_letter_code
_entity_poly.pdbx_strand_id
1 'polypeptide(L)'
;MKSFSLFFFFAMALSAFYVACDKSNIDDTDKVLLFDCPNLDLNIGDTCFTASGQIGIVNADCECEVSNSFDCPGLGLNVGDSCLTAAGAGVVNANCECEINNNVDCPGLGLNIGDQCFTPNGNVGIVNANCECEVNNGVDCPALGLNIGDPCINAAGNPGVVNANCECEANSNVDCPALGLNIGDTCLTGAGNLGVVDANCNCVQNNNVDCPALGLNIGDPCFTPSGAQGVVNANCECELNNSVDCPNLGLNIGDPCFDVFGNQGTVNADCDCEF
;
A
#
# COMPACT_ATOMS: atom_id res chain seq x y z
N MET A 1 2.99 -62.41 -55.41
CA MET A 1 1.67 -61.81 -55.16
C MET A 1 1.50 -61.53 -53.67
N LYS A 2 2.05 -60.43 -53.15
CA LYS A 2 1.78 -59.95 -51.77
C LYS A 2 1.65 -58.42 -51.72
N SER A 3 1.40 -57.78 -52.86
CA SER A 3 1.17 -56.33 -52.98
C SER A 3 -0.33 -55.96 -52.99
N PHE A 4 -1.22 -56.89 -52.63
CA PHE A 4 -2.67 -56.65 -52.65
C PHE A 4 -3.35 -56.75 -51.27
N SER A 5 -2.62 -57.13 -50.22
CA SER A 5 -3.18 -57.32 -48.87
C SER A 5 -2.79 -56.23 -47.86
N LEU A 6 -1.88 -55.31 -48.23
CA LEU A 6 -1.43 -54.22 -47.33
C LEU A 6 -2.19 -52.91 -47.58
N PHE A 7 -2.77 -52.73 -48.77
CA PHE A 7 -3.59 -51.55 -49.10
C PHE A 7 -5.00 -51.60 -48.49
N PHE A 8 -5.50 -52.79 -48.16
CA PHE A 8 -6.82 -52.95 -47.54
C PHE A 8 -6.82 -52.71 -46.01
N PHE A 9 -5.66 -52.79 -45.35
CA PHE A 9 -5.54 -52.48 -43.93
C PHE A 9 -5.27 -51.00 -43.64
N PHE A 10 -4.79 -50.24 -44.62
CA PHE A 10 -4.58 -48.79 -44.44
C PHE A 10 -5.84 -47.96 -44.75
N ALA A 11 -6.78 -48.50 -45.54
CA ALA A 11 -8.06 -47.84 -45.84
C ALA A 11 -9.12 -48.02 -44.73
N MET A 12 -8.88 -48.87 -43.73
CA MET A 12 -9.78 -49.12 -42.59
C MET A 12 -9.24 -48.59 -41.26
N ALA A 13 -8.20 -47.76 -41.28
CA ALA A 13 -7.71 -47.01 -40.12
C ALA A 13 -7.85 -45.48 -40.29
N LEU A 14 -8.23 -45.01 -41.49
CA LEU A 14 -8.52 -43.59 -41.76
C LEU A 14 -10.01 -43.24 -41.65
N SER A 15 -10.88 -44.21 -41.36
CA SER A 15 -12.32 -44.01 -41.20
C SER A 15 -12.81 -44.06 -39.75
N ALA A 16 -11.91 -44.12 -38.76
CA ALA A 16 -12.25 -44.23 -37.34
C ALA A 16 -11.90 -43.00 -36.48
N PHE A 17 -11.52 -41.87 -37.08
CA PHE A 17 -11.40 -40.57 -36.38
C PHE A 17 -12.39 -39.51 -36.88
N TYR A 18 -13.39 -39.93 -37.65
CA TYR A 18 -14.52 -39.09 -38.06
C TYR A 18 -15.78 -39.33 -37.22
N VAL A 19 -15.67 -39.72 -35.94
CA VAL A 19 -16.80 -39.65 -34.97
C VAL A 19 -16.22 -39.47 -33.57
N ALA A 20 -15.76 -38.26 -33.24
CA ALA A 20 -15.52 -37.85 -31.86
C ALA A 20 -15.69 -36.33 -31.72
N CYS A 21 -16.82 -35.83 -32.19
CA CYS A 21 -17.50 -34.70 -31.56
C CYS A 21 -18.94 -35.15 -31.42
N ASP A 22 -19.15 -36.05 -30.47
CA ASP A 22 -20.47 -36.33 -29.95
C ASP A 22 -21.00 -34.99 -29.41
N LYS A 23 -21.98 -34.44 -30.11
CA LYS A 23 -22.63 -33.17 -29.78
C LYS A 23 -23.63 -33.41 -28.63
N SER A 24 -23.13 -34.03 -27.57
CA SER A 24 -23.93 -34.52 -26.43
C SER A 24 -23.32 -34.12 -25.08
N ASN A 25 -22.37 -33.17 -25.05
CA ASN A 25 -21.86 -32.63 -23.78
C ASN A 25 -21.28 -31.20 -23.87
N ILE A 26 -21.83 -30.35 -24.74
CA ILE A 26 -21.87 -28.92 -24.43
C ILE A 26 -23.25 -28.70 -23.82
N ASP A 27 -23.27 -28.69 -22.49
CA ASP A 27 -24.26 -27.95 -21.71
C ASP A 27 -24.12 -26.46 -22.05
N ASP A 28 -24.47 -26.11 -23.29
CA ASP A 28 -25.02 -24.79 -23.60
C ASP A 28 -26.43 -24.83 -23.02
N THR A 29 -26.51 -24.82 -21.69
CA THR A 29 -27.48 -23.93 -21.09
C THR A 29 -27.07 -22.55 -21.57
N ASP A 30 -27.53 -22.21 -22.77
CA ASP A 30 -27.75 -20.86 -23.21
C ASP A 30 -28.65 -20.27 -22.13
N LYS A 31 -28.02 -19.79 -21.06
CA LYS A 31 -28.66 -19.02 -20.02
C LYS A 31 -29.03 -17.74 -20.75
N VAL A 32 -30.19 -17.79 -21.41
CA VAL A 32 -30.91 -16.60 -21.80
C VAL A 32 -30.94 -15.77 -20.54
N LEU A 33 -30.12 -14.72 -20.49
CA LEU A 33 -30.12 -13.77 -19.41
C LEU A 33 -31.49 -13.11 -19.48
N LEU A 34 -32.44 -13.66 -18.72
CA LEU A 34 -33.79 -13.16 -18.68
C LEU A 34 -33.76 -11.92 -17.80
N PHE A 35 -33.46 -10.79 -18.42
CA PHE A 35 -33.58 -9.50 -17.78
C PHE A 35 -35.05 -9.21 -17.52
N ASP A 36 -35.37 -8.76 -16.32
CA ASP A 36 -36.73 -8.29 -16.01
C ASP A 36 -37.13 -7.13 -16.94
N CYS A 37 -36.14 -6.35 -17.40
CA CYS A 37 -36.30 -5.25 -18.35
C CYS A 37 -35.45 -5.46 -19.62
N PRO A 38 -35.96 -6.22 -20.61
CA PRO A 38 -35.23 -6.53 -21.85
C PRO A 38 -34.86 -5.32 -22.70
N ASN A 39 -35.58 -4.21 -22.58
CA ASN A 39 -35.28 -2.99 -23.34
C ASN A 39 -34.07 -2.21 -22.78
N LEU A 40 -33.64 -2.55 -21.56
CA LEU A 40 -32.51 -1.94 -20.87
C LEU A 40 -31.35 -2.92 -20.70
N ASP A 41 -31.53 -4.21 -21.00
CA ASP A 41 -30.61 -5.29 -20.65
C ASP A 41 -30.24 -5.29 -19.15
N LEU A 42 -31.23 -5.01 -18.28
CA LEU A 42 -31.10 -4.88 -16.82
C LEU A 42 -32.28 -5.52 -16.07
N ASN A 43 -32.08 -5.89 -14.80
CA ASN A 43 -33.11 -6.38 -13.89
C ASN A 43 -33.70 -5.27 -13.02
N ILE A 44 -34.85 -5.54 -12.39
CA ILE A 44 -35.42 -4.60 -11.42
C ILE A 44 -34.45 -4.43 -10.26
N GLY A 45 -34.16 -3.17 -9.89
CA GLY A 45 -33.20 -2.85 -8.84
C GLY A 45 -31.76 -2.69 -9.33
N ASP A 46 -31.46 -2.99 -10.60
CA ASP A 46 -30.14 -2.75 -11.16
C ASP A 46 -29.89 -1.24 -11.34
N THR A 47 -28.63 -0.84 -11.19
CA THR A 47 -28.19 0.53 -11.44
C THR A 47 -28.26 0.84 -12.94
N CYS A 48 -28.79 2.01 -13.26
CA CYS A 48 -28.96 2.48 -14.64
C CYS A 48 -28.57 3.96 -14.78
N PHE A 49 -28.51 4.46 -16.00
CA PHE A 49 -28.31 5.88 -16.30
C PHE A 49 -29.53 6.46 -17.01
N THR A 50 -29.99 7.62 -16.56
CA THR A 50 -31.03 8.37 -17.27
C THR A 50 -30.51 8.98 -18.58
N ALA A 51 -31.43 9.45 -19.43
CA ALA A 51 -31.07 10.22 -20.63
C ALA A 51 -30.26 11.51 -20.33
N SER A 52 -30.32 12.02 -19.09
CA SER A 52 -29.51 13.15 -18.60
C SER A 52 -28.15 12.73 -18.02
N GLY A 53 -27.82 11.44 -18.00
CA GLY A 53 -26.57 10.90 -17.45
C GLY A 53 -26.55 10.78 -15.93
N GLN A 54 -27.70 10.84 -15.26
CA GLN A 54 -27.80 10.67 -13.81
C GLN A 54 -27.91 9.18 -13.46
N ILE A 55 -27.27 8.76 -12.37
CA ILE A 55 -27.37 7.39 -11.86
C ILE A 55 -28.75 7.19 -11.24
N GLY A 56 -29.46 6.14 -11.65
CA GLY A 56 -30.77 5.74 -11.15
C GLY A 56 -30.86 4.24 -10.90
N ILE A 57 -32.07 3.76 -10.58
CA ILE A 57 -32.39 2.35 -10.38
C ILE A 57 -33.55 1.97 -11.31
N VAL A 58 -33.49 0.77 -11.90
CA VAL A 58 -34.57 0.24 -12.74
C VAL A 58 -35.80 -0.09 -11.88
N ASN A 59 -36.92 0.59 -12.14
CA ASN A 59 -38.20 0.38 -11.44
C ASN A 59 -39.05 -0.71 -12.12
N ALA A 60 -40.16 -1.09 -11.48
CA ALA A 60 -41.07 -2.16 -11.96
C ALA A 60 -41.70 -1.90 -13.34
N ASP A 61 -41.71 -0.65 -13.79
CA ASP A 61 -42.19 -0.23 -15.11
C ASP A 61 -41.07 -0.23 -16.17
N CYS A 62 -39.89 -0.73 -15.83
CA CYS A 62 -38.69 -0.74 -16.67
C CYS A 62 -38.20 0.66 -17.07
N GLU A 63 -38.34 1.61 -16.17
CA GLU A 63 -37.79 2.95 -16.31
C GLU A 63 -36.58 3.13 -15.39
N CYS A 64 -35.59 3.89 -15.86
CA CYS A 64 -34.46 4.30 -15.04
C CYS A 64 -34.83 5.55 -14.24
N GLU A 65 -35.26 5.36 -12.99
CA GLU A 65 -35.61 6.47 -12.13
C GLU A 65 -34.43 6.87 -11.24
N VAL A 66 -34.08 8.16 -11.28
CA VAL A 66 -33.21 8.72 -10.25
C VAL A 66 -34.01 8.69 -8.96
N SER A 67 -33.53 7.92 -7.98
CA SER A 67 -34.03 8.06 -6.61
C SER A 67 -33.64 9.44 -6.12
N ASN A 68 -34.51 10.43 -6.38
CA ASN A 68 -34.35 11.79 -5.91
C ASN A 68 -34.72 11.93 -4.42
N SER A 69 -35.06 10.83 -3.74
CA SER A 69 -35.31 10.87 -2.31
C SER A 69 -33.98 10.72 -1.59
N PHE A 70 -33.28 11.85 -1.43
CA PHE A 70 -32.38 11.98 -0.30
C PHE A 70 -33.15 11.58 0.97
N ASP A 71 -32.60 10.70 1.80
CA ASP A 71 -33.21 10.40 3.09
C ASP A 71 -33.46 11.67 3.91
N CYS A 72 -32.62 12.69 3.67
CA CYS A 72 -32.69 14.02 4.26
C CYS A 72 -32.82 15.12 3.20
N PRO A 73 -34.04 15.36 2.67
CA PRO A 73 -34.27 16.33 1.59
C PRO A 73 -33.91 17.77 1.96
N GLY A 74 -34.03 18.14 3.24
CA GLY A 74 -33.64 19.46 3.73
C GLY A 74 -32.13 19.73 3.70
N LEU A 75 -31.33 18.66 3.64
CA LEU A 75 -29.87 18.72 3.52
C LEU A 75 -29.37 18.38 2.11
N GLY A 76 -30.21 17.73 1.29
CA GLY A 76 -29.78 17.19 0.00
C GLY A 76 -28.76 16.06 0.16
N LEU A 77 -28.88 15.25 1.22
CA LEU A 77 -27.96 14.19 1.62
C LEU A 77 -28.74 12.95 2.11
N ASN A 78 -28.15 11.77 2.03
CA ASN A 78 -28.67 10.52 2.59
C ASN A 78 -28.15 10.28 4.00
N VAL A 79 -28.81 9.38 4.75
CA VAL A 79 -28.29 8.93 6.04
C VAL A 79 -26.98 8.20 5.81
N GLY A 80 -25.95 8.56 6.58
CA GLY A 80 -24.59 8.04 6.39
C GLY A 80 -23.69 8.90 5.49
N ASP A 81 -24.25 9.89 4.77
CA ASP A 81 -23.44 10.83 4.01
C ASP A 81 -22.62 11.72 4.94
N SER A 82 -21.43 12.11 4.48
CA SER A 82 -20.61 13.09 5.18
C SER A 82 -21.25 14.49 5.11
N CYS A 83 -21.15 15.22 6.20
CA CYS A 83 -21.73 16.55 6.34
C CYS A 83 -20.80 17.47 7.14
N LEU A 84 -21.04 18.78 7.07
CA LEU A 84 -20.23 19.80 7.74
C LEU A 84 -21.14 20.77 8.52
N THR A 85 -20.80 21.04 9.77
CA THR A 85 -21.43 22.08 10.59
C THR A 85 -20.39 23.12 11.02
N ALA A 86 -20.84 24.19 11.69
CA ALA A 86 -19.93 25.12 12.36
C ALA A 86 -19.05 24.45 13.44
N ALA A 87 -19.46 23.28 13.93
CA ALA A 87 -18.74 22.48 14.90
C ALA A 87 -17.89 21.37 14.27
N GLY A 88 -17.76 21.26 12.94
CA GLY A 88 -16.87 20.27 12.31
C GLY A 88 -17.51 19.35 11.28
N ALA A 89 -16.73 18.36 10.84
CA ALA A 89 -17.19 17.28 9.95
C ALA A 89 -17.93 16.19 10.74
N GLY A 90 -19.02 15.68 10.17
CA GLY A 90 -19.87 14.65 10.77
C GLY A 90 -20.52 13.75 9.74
N VAL A 91 -21.49 12.97 10.19
CA VAL A 91 -22.29 12.05 9.38
C VAL A 91 -23.78 12.32 9.59
N VAL A 92 -24.56 12.31 8.50
CA VAL A 92 -26.01 12.50 8.58
C VAL A 92 -26.65 11.31 9.29
N ASN A 93 -27.35 11.57 10.40
CA ASN A 93 -28.05 10.53 11.15
C ASN A 93 -29.50 10.34 10.66
N ALA A 94 -30.20 9.35 11.21
CA ALA A 94 -31.58 9.02 10.84
C ALA A 94 -32.61 10.13 11.13
N ASN A 95 -32.26 11.13 11.94
CA ASN A 95 -33.10 12.30 12.20
C ASN A 95 -32.79 13.46 11.25
N CYS A 96 -31.95 13.26 10.25
CA CYS A 96 -31.49 14.30 9.33
C CYS A 96 -30.74 15.44 10.00
N GLU A 97 -29.95 15.08 11.00
CA GLU A 97 -29.01 15.97 11.67
C GLU A 97 -27.59 15.55 11.30
N CYS A 98 -26.69 16.52 11.14
CA CYS A 98 -25.28 16.23 10.98
C CYS A 98 -24.66 15.92 12.35
N GLU A 99 -24.50 14.64 12.67
CA GLU A 99 -23.93 14.21 13.94
C GLU A 99 -22.41 14.26 13.84
N ILE A 100 -21.83 15.16 14.62
CA ILE A 100 -20.38 15.19 14.83
C ILE A 100 -20.05 14.05 15.77
N ASN A 101 -19.18 13.13 15.34
CA ASN A 101 -18.69 12.10 16.24
C ASN A 101 -17.88 12.80 17.35
N ASN A 102 -18.48 12.94 18.54
CA ASN A 102 -17.88 13.65 19.69
C ASN A 102 -16.67 12.92 20.29
N ASN A 103 -16.14 11.90 19.63
CA ASN A 103 -14.87 11.26 19.99
C ASN A 103 -13.64 12.04 19.50
N VAL A 104 -13.82 13.23 18.90
CA VAL A 104 -12.73 14.15 18.61
C VAL A 104 -12.69 15.31 19.60
N ASP A 105 -11.54 15.54 20.23
CA ASP A 105 -11.37 16.60 21.23
C ASP A 105 -11.64 18.01 20.68
N CYS A 106 -11.36 18.21 19.38
CA CYS A 106 -11.55 19.48 18.67
C CYS A 106 -12.48 19.32 17.46
N PRO A 107 -13.81 19.30 17.70
CA PRO A 107 -14.82 19.10 16.66
C PRO A 107 -14.65 20.06 15.47
N GLY A 108 -14.44 21.36 15.73
CA GLY A 108 -14.31 22.38 14.69
C GLY A 108 -13.14 22.17 13.72
N LEU A 109 -12.15 21.37 14.12
CA LEU A 109 -11.03 20.95 13.28
C LEU A 109 -11.16 19.52 12.76
N GLY A 110 -12.05 18.70 13.35
CA GLY A 110 -12.15 17.27 13.10
C GLY A 110 -10.92 16.48 13.58
N LEU A 111 -10.21 17.00 14.59
CA LEU A 111 -8.94 16.47 15.09
C LEU A 111 -8.97 16.35 16.63
N ASN A 112 -8.09 15.53 17.20
CA ASN A 112 -7.84 15.44 18.63
C ASN A 112 -6.74 16.39 19.10
N ILE A 113 -6.66 16.63 20.40
CA ILE A 113 -5.53 17.35 20.99
C ILE A 113 -4.27 16.53 20.75
N GLY A 114 -3.20 17.17 20.25
CA GLY A 114 -1.96 16.49 19.88
C GLY A 114 -1.91 16.00 18.43
N ASP A 115 -3.02 16.01 17.70
CA ASP A 115 -3.00 15.66 16.27
C ASP A 115 -2.24 16.71 15.47
N GLN A 116 -1.58 16.24 14.40
CA GLN A 116 -0.94 17.12 13.44
C GLN A 116 -1.98 17.91 12.65
N CYS A 117 -1.73 19.20 12.47
CA CYS A 117 -2.61 20.10 11.74
C CYS A 117 -1.80 21.07 10.87
N PHE A 118 -2.48 21.84 10.02
CA PHE A 118 -1.87 22.90 9.23
C PHE A 118 -2.43 24.26 9.65
N THR A 119 -1.52 25.20 9.93
CA THR A 119 -1.90 26.59 10.20
C THR A 119 -2.46 27.26 8.93
N PRO A 120 -3.17 28.40 9.04
CA PRO A 120 -3.66 29.14 7.88
C PRO A 120 -2.58 29.54 6.86
N ASN A 121 -1.31 29.59 7.30
CA ASN A 121 -0.15 29.91 6.46
C ASN A 121 0.51 28.66 5.85
N GLY A 122 -0.04 27.46 6.05
CA GLY A 122 0.46 26.20 5.53
C GLY A 122 1.59 25.55 6.33
N ASN A 123 1.97 26.12 7.48
CA ASN A 123 2.97 25.49 8.35
C ASN A 123 2.35 24.31 9.11
N VAL A 124 3.13 23.23 9.27
CA VAL A 124 2.77 22.09 10.12
C VAL A 124 2.73 22.53 11.59
N GLY A 125 1.68 22.16 12.29
CA GLY A 125 1.45 22.46 13.71
C GLY A 125 0.82 21.28 14.44
N ILE A 126 0.50 21.50 15.71
CA ILE A 126 -0.20 20.56 16.59
C ILE A 126 -1.45 21.22 17.15
N VAL A 127 -2.54 20.46 17.27
CA VAL A 127 -3.78 20.92 17.90
C VAL A 127 -3.58 21.08 19.40
N ASN A 128 -3.72 22.30 19.91
CA ASN A 128 -3.60 22.60 21.33
C ASN A 128 -4.94 22.39 22.08
N ALA A 129 -4.92 22.54 23.42
CA ALA A 129 -6.11 22.38 24.26
C ALA A 129 -7.21 23.43 24.03
N ASN A 130 -6.90 24.52 23.33
CA ASN A 130 -7.88 25.53 22.90
C ASN A 130 -8.45 25.24 21.51
N CYS A 131 -8.12 24.08 20.93
CA CYS A 131 -8.49 23.70 19.57
C CYS A 131 -7.98 24.66 18.50
N GLU A 132 -6.78 25.16 18.70
CA GLU A 132 -6.04 25.97 17.72
C GLU A 132 -4.89 25.14 17.14
N CYS A 133 -4.65 25.30 15.85
CA CYS A 133 -3.47 24.73 15.21
C CYS A 133 -2.29 25.68 15.41
N GLU A 134 -1.40 25.35 16.35
CA GLU A 134 -0.20 26.16 16.61
C GLU A 134 1.02 25.52 15.97
N VAL A 135 1.85 26.35 15.31
CA VAL A 135 3.13 25.90 14.75
C VAL A 135 3.95 25.31 15.89
N ASN A 136 4.34 24.04 15.76
CA ASN A 136 5.28 23.42 16.69
C ASN A 136 6.65 24.07 16.47
N ASN A 137 6.91 25.16 17.19
CA ASN A 137 8.10 26.00 17.03
C ASN A 137 9.30 25.52 17.87
N GLY A 138 9.27 24.31 18.41
CA GLY A 138 10.42 23.81 19.12
C GLY A 138 10.09 22.52 19.84
N VAL A 139 10.84 21.48 19.47
CA VAL A 139 11.45 20.54 20.39
C VAL A 139 10.81 20.51 21.77
N ASP A 140 10.01 19.49 22.09
CA ASP A 140 9.24 19.40 23.34
C ASP A 140 10.09 19.64 24.59
N CYS A 141 11.38 19.29 24.52
CA CYS A 141 12.38 19.53 25.56
C CYS A 141 13.53 20.44 25.08
N PRO A 142 13.35 21.78 25.10
CA PRO A 142 14.32 22.73 24.55
C PRO A 142 15.71 22.66 25.20
N ALA A 143 15.77 22.30 26.48
CA ALA A 143 17.04 22.14 27.20
C ALA A 143 17.84 20.90 26.73
N LEU A 144 17.16 19.90 26.18
CA LEU A 144 17.78 18.70 25.61
C LEU A 144 17.96 18.80 24.10
N GLY A 145 17.22 19.69 23.42
CA GLY A 145 17.21 19.70 21.95
C GLY A 145 16.48 18.49 21.35
N LEU A 146 15.65 17.79 22.14
CA LEU A 146 14.92 16.56 21.78
C LEU A 146 13.41 16.65 22.07
N ASN A 147 12.59 15.95 21.30
CA ASN A 147 11.15 15.78 21.55
C ASN A 147 10.87 14.69 22.58
N ILE A 148 9.65 14.66 23.12
CA ILE A 148 9.20 13.55 23.97
C ILE A 148 9.19 12.27 23.13
N GLY A 149 9.76 11.20 23.68
CA GLY A 149 9.92 9.92 23.00
C GLY A 149 11.20 9.80 22.17
N ASP A 150 11.92 10.89 21.93
CA ASP A 150 13.21 10.82 21.23
C ASP A 150 14.23 9.99 22.03
N PRO A 151 15.13 9.25 21.35
CA PRO A 151 16.21 8.54 22.01
C PRO A 151 17.19 9.51 22.67
N CYS A 152 17.66 9.16 23.86
CA CYS A 152 18.57 9.99 24.64
C CYS A 152 19.54 9.13 25.47
N ILE A 153 20.58 9.76 26.03
CA ILE A 153 21.51 9.14 26.98
C ILE A 153 21.36 9.85 28.33
N ASN A 154 21.11 9.11 29.41
CA ASN A 154 20.97 9.69 30.73
C ASN A 154 22.33 10.05 31.36
N ALA A 155 22.31 10.73 32.52
CA ALA A 155 23.53 11.16 33.20
C ALA A 155 24.46 10.01 33.65
N ALA A 156 23.95 8.78 33.72
CA ALA A 156 24.73 7.58 34.02
C ALA A 156 25.30 6.89 32.77
N GLY A 157 25.02 7.41 31.56
CA GLY A 157 25.45 6.84 30.29
C GLY A 157 24.52 5.76 29.73
N ASN A 158 23.37 5.52 30.36
CA ASN A 158 22.42 4.51 29.89
C ASN A 158 21.47 5.11 28.85
N PRO A 159 21.21 4.41 27.74
CA PRO A 159 20.24 4.83 26.73
C PRO A 159 18.80 4.76 27.26
N GLY A 160 18.00 5.70 26.80
CA GLY A 160 16.66 5.93 27.27
C GLY A 160 15.81 6.67 26.25
N VAL A 161 14.64 7.11 26.70
CA VAL A 161 13.73 7.97 25.93
C VAL A 161 13.40 9.21 26.74
N VAL A 162 13.20 10.33 26.06
CA VAL A 162 12.79 11.59 26.71
C VAL A 162 11.36 11.43 27.21
N ASN A 163 11.16 11.55 28.51
CA ASN A 163 9.82 11.48 29.11
C ASN A 163 9.13 12.86 29.13
N ALA A 164 7.87 12.90 29.56
CA ALA A 164 7.07 14.13 29.63
C ALA A 164 7.62 15.20 30.59
N ASN A 165 8.55 14.84 31.48
CA ASN A 165 9.24 15.78 32.37
C ASN A 165 10.55 16.31 31.76
N CYS A 166 10.83 16.00 30.49
CA CYS A 166 12.08 16.33 29.82
C CYS A 166 13.32 15.74 30.50
N GLU A 167 13.17 14.52 31.02
CA GLU A 167 14.25 13.72 31.56
C GLU A 167 14.52 12.54 30.63
N CYS A 168 15.79 12.16 30.49
CA CYS A 168 16.15 10.94 29.80
C CYS A 168 15.95 9.74 30.72
N GLU A 169 14.82 9.06 30.57
CA GLU A 169 14.47 7.91 31.39
C GLU A 169 15.03 6.63 30.74
N ALA A 170 15.86 5.90 31.50
CA ALA A 170 16.44 4.66 31.00
C ALA A 170 15.31 3.71 30.60
N ASN A 171 15.34 3.25 29.35
CA ASN A 171 14.33 2.34 28.87
C ASN A 171 14.55 0.99 29.57
N SER A 172 13.66 0.64 30.49
CA SER A 172 13.70 -0.64 31.20
C SER A 172 13.44 -1.85 30.31
N ASN A 173 13.08 -1.62 29.04
CA ASN A 173 12.75 -2.67 28.07
C ASN A 173 13.86 -2.90 27.02
N VAL A 174 15.03 -2.29 27.19
CA VAL A 174 16.19 -2.60 26.34
C VAL A 174 16.96 -3.76 26.97
N ASP A 175 17.10 -4.87 26.25
CA ASP A 175 17.75 -6.08 26.79
C ASP A 175 19.20 -5.81 27.24
N CYS A 176 19.89 -4.90 26.56
CA CYS A 176 21.27 -4.52 26.85
C CYS A 176 21.45 -3.03 27.11
N PRO A 177 21.15 -2.55 28.35
CA PRO A 177 21.16 -1.13 28.70
C PRO A 177 22.52 -0.45 28.57
N ALA A 178 23.64 -1.16 28.66
CA ALA A 178 24.96 -0.56 28.47
C ALA A 178 25.26 -0.26 26.98
N LEU A 179 24.56 -0.93 26.06
CA LEU A 179 24.70 -0.75 24.61
C LEU A 179 23.55 0.10 24.02
N GLY A 180 22.40 0.16 24.69
CA GLY A 180 21.19 0.80 24.15
C GLY A 180 20.53 0.01 23.04
N LEU A 181 20.78 -1.30 23.01
CA LEU A 181 20.37 -2.21 21.96
C LEU A 181 19.69 -3.44 22.59
N ASN A 182 18.79 -4.07 21.85
CA ASN A 182 18.17 -5.34 22.21
C ASN A 182 19.02 -6.52 21.76
N ILE A 183 18.75 -7.71 22.30
CA ILE A 183 19.40 -8.93 21.83
C ILE A 183 19.01 -9.15 20.36
N GLY A 184 20.01 -9.36 19.51
CA GLY A 184 19.84 -9.53 18.06
C GLY A 184 19.93 -8.24 17.25
N ASP A 185 19.93 -7.07 17.88
CA ASP A 185 20.16 -5.81 17.18
C ASP A 185 21.57 -5.78 16.56
N THR A 186 21.70 -5.10 15.43
CA THR A 186 23.00 -4.89 14.78
C THR A 186 23.86 -3.92 15.58
N CYS A 187 25.16 -4.18 15.63
CA CYS A 187 26.11 -3.39 16.41
C CYS A 187 27.50 -3.40 15.76
N LEU A 188 28.41 -2.54 16.22
CA LEU A 188 29.83 -2.56 15.83
C LEU A 188 30.69 -3.13 16.97
N THR A 189 31.49 -4.13 16.64
CA THR A 189 32.49 -4.69 17.57
C THR A 189 33.56 -3.64 17.89
N GLY A 190 34.34 -3.85 18.96
CA GLY A 190 35.46 -2.95 19.31
C GLY A 190 36.55 -2.84 18.22
N ALA A 191 36.54 -3.73 17.23
CA ALA A 191 37.42 -3.69 16.05
C ALA A 191 36.78 -3.00 14.83
N GLY A 192 35.53 -2.53 14.94
CA GLY A 192 34.79 -1.87 13.86
C GLY A 192 34.08 -2.82 12.89
N ASN A 193 34.08 -4.13 13.14
CA ASN A 193 33.32 -5.08 12.32
C ASN A 193 31.85 -5.10 12.74
N LEU A 194 30.94 -5.31 11.78
CA LEU A 194 29.51 -5.48 12.09
C LEU A 194 29.26 -6.80 12.83
N GLY A 195 28.38 -6.69 13.81
CA GLY A 195 28.00 -7.75 14.73
C GLY A 195 26.54 -7.71 15.09
N VAL A 196 26.14 -8.62 15.95
CA VAL A 196 24.83 -8.67 16.60
C VAL A 196 25.01 -8.71 18.10
N VAL A 197 24.06 -8.13 18.83
CA VAL A 197 24.08 -8.17 20.29
C VAL A 197 23.69 -9.57 20.76
N ASP A 198 24.60 -10.24 21.48
CA ASP A 198 24.33 -11.55 22.05
C ASP A 198 23.54 -11.48 23.37
N ALA A 199 23.11 -12.64 23.87
CA ALA A 199 22.37 -12.74 25.14
C ALA A 199 23.16 -12.30 26.38
N ASN A 200 24.49 -12.10 26.25
CA ASN A 200 25.35 -11.58 27.31
C ASN A 200 25.63 -10.08 27.12
N CYS A 201 24.91 -9.41 26.22
CA CYS A 201 25.07 -8.00 25.90
C CYS A 201 26.47 -7.64 25.38
N ASN A 202 27.08 -8.54 24.62
CA ASN A 202 28.27 -8.24 23.84
C ASN A 202 27.89 -8.06 22.38
N CYS A 203 28.50 -7.08 21.72
CA CYS A 203 28.49 -7.04 20.27
C CYS A 203 29.43 -8.11 19.73
N VAL A 204 28.88 -9.23 19.25
CA VAL A 204 29.65 -10.35 18.68
C VAL A 204 29.61 -10.29 17.17
N GLN A 205 30.73 -10.58 16.52
CA GLN A 205 30.83 -10.58 15.07
C GLN A 205 29.78 -11.53 14.48
N ASN A 206 28.95 -11.01 13.56
CA ASN A 206 27.97 -11.83 12.87
C ASN A 206 28.67 -12.55 11.71
N ASN A 207 29.07 -13.79 11.96
CA ASN A 207 29.71 -14.64 10.94
C ASN A 207 28.73 -15.19 9.90
N ASN A 208 27.43 -14.86 9.99
CA ASN A 208 26.41 -15.27 9.03
C ASN A 208 26.12 -14.21 7.96
N VAL A 209 26.93 -13.15 7.88
CA VAL A 209 26.84 -12.12 6.85
C VAL A 209 27.97 -12.34 5.86
N ASP A 210 27.66 -12.55 4.58
CA ASP A 210 28.68 -12.82 3.55
C ASP A 210 29.70 -11.69 3.43
N CYS A 211 29.25 -10.44 3.65
CA CYS A 211 30.08 -9.24 3.58
C CYS A 211 30.05 -8.43 4.89
N PRO A 212 30.84 -8.83 5.90
CA PRO A 212 30.81 -8.24 7.25
C PRO A 212 31.19 -6.77 7.33
N ALA A 213 31.96 -6.24 6.36
CA ALA A 213 32.31 -4.82 6.30
C ALA A 213 31.13 -3.95 5.82
N LEU A 214 30.20 -4.53 5.06
CA LEU A 214 29.00 -3.87 4.57
C LEU A 214 27.76 -4.15 5.43
N GLY A 215 27.75 -5.26 6.18
CA GLY A 215 26.57 -5.69 6.95
C GLY A 215 25.48 -6.31 6.09
N LEU A 216 25.87 -6.74 4.88
CA LEU A 216 24.98 -7.19 3.82
C LEU A 216 25.45 -8.57 3.33
N ASN A 217 24.51 -9.39 2.86
CA ASN A 217 24.80 -10.64 2.17
C ASN A 217 25.07 -10.39 0.70
N ILE A 218 25.65 -11.38 0.02
CA ILE A 218 25.80 -11.33 -1.43
C ILE A 218 24.39 -11.27 -2.06
N GLY A 219 24.17 -10.30 -2.94
CA GLY A 219 22.90 -10.04 -3.59
C GLY A 219 21.97 -9.06 -2.87
N ASP A 220 22.31 -8.64 -1.64
CA ASP A 220 21.53 -7.61 -0.95
C ASP A 220 21.64 -6.25 -1.67
N PRO A 221 20.57 -5.43 -1.64
CA PRO A 221 20.59 -4.10 -2.21
C PRO A 221 21.56 -3.20 -1.44
N CYS A 222 22.28 -2.34 -2.16
CA CYS A 222 23.25 -1.41 -1.58
C CYS A 222 23.30 -0.10 -2.38
N PHE A 223 24.05 0.88 -1.90
CA PHE A 223 24.33 2.12 -2.64
C PHE A 223 25.83 2.25 -2.91
N THR A 224 26.19 2.57 -4.15
CA THR A 224 27.58 2.85 -4.54
C THR A 224 28.07 4.15 -3.88
N PRO A 225 29.40 4.42 -3.85
CA PRO A 225 29.92 5.69 -3.33
C PRO A 225 29.38 6.93 -4.05
N SER A 226 28.85 6.78 -5.28
CA SER A 226 28.20 7.86 -6.03
C SER A 226 26.69 7.98 -5.75
N GLY A 227 26.15 7.19 -4.82
CA GLY A 227 24.74 7.20 -4.42
C GLY A 227 23.80 6.42 -5.35
N ALA A 228 24.34 5.66 -6.31
CA ALA A 228 23.51 4.86 -7.21
C ALA A 228 23.16 3.51 -6.57
N GLN A 229 21.95 3.00 -6.83
CA GLN A 229 21.53 1.71 -6.30
C GLN A 229 22.26 0.56 -6.99
N GLY A 230 22.71 -0.41 -6.19
CA GLY A 230 23.50 -1.56 -6.61
C GLY A 230 23.14 -2.82 -5.85
N VAL A 231 23.91 -3.88 -6.08
CA VAL A 231 23.84 -5.15 -5.35
C VAL A 231 25.23 -5.54 -4.86
N VAL A 232 25.29 -6.20 -3.71
CA VAL A 232 26.56 -6.67 -3.14
C VAL A 232 27.07 -7.88 -3.91
N ASN A 233 28.27 -7.77 -4.49
CA ASN A 233 28.89 -8.86 -5.24
C ASN A 233 29.67 -9.82 -4.32
N ALA A 234 30.21 -10.90 -4.90
CA ALA A 234 31.01 -11.90 -4.18
C ALA A 234 32.35 -11.38 -3.61
N ASN A 235 32.80 -10.21 -4.08
CA ASN A 235 33.98 -9.52 -3.55
C ASN A 235 33.62 -8.53 -2.42
N CYS A 236 32.35 -8.50 -1.99
CA CYS A 236 31.85 -7.57 -1.00
C CYS A 236 31.98 -6.10 -1.39
N GLU A 237 31.73 -5.82 -2.66
CA GLU A 237 31.64 -4.48 -3.22
C GLU A 237 30.19 -4.21 -3.65
N CYS A 238 29.74 -2.97 -3.46
CA CYS A 238 28.47 -2.53 -4.01
C CYS A 238 28.65 -2.14 -5.47
N GLU A 239 28.23 -3.01 -6.38
CA GLU A 239 28.28 -2.75 -7.82
C GLU A 239 26.91 -2.32 -8.32
N LEU A 240 26.90 -1.41 -9.29
CA LEU A 240 25.67 -1.03 -9.99
C LEU A 240 24.97 -2.30 -10.45
N ASN A 241 23.67 -2.39 -10.19
CA ASN A 241 22.85 -3.45 -10.71
C ASN A 241 22.72 -3.22 -12.23
N ASN A 242 23.73 -3.63 -12.99
CA ASN A 242 23.71 -3.63 -14.45
C ASN A 242 22.78 -4.73 -15.00
N SER A 243 22.03 -5.44 -14.15
CA SER A 243 20.91 -6.29 -14.55
C SER A 243 19.62 -5.48 -14.70
N VAL A 244 19.72 -4.30 -15.30
CA VAL A 244 18.55 -3.69 -15.94
C VAL A 244 18.27 -4.58 -17.14
N ASP A 245 17.16 -5.33 -17.13
CA ASP A 245 16.81 -6.25 -18.22
C ASP A 245 16.82 -5.55 -19.58
N CYS A 246 16.47 -4.26 -19.58
CA CYS A 246 16.43 -3.40 -20.76
C CYS A 246 17.35 -2.18 -20.61
N PRO A 247 18.67 -2.33 -20.84
CA PRO A 247 19.65 -1.25 -20.68
C PRO A 247 19.38 -0.02 -21.54
N ASN A 248 18.72 -0.20 -22.70
CA ASN A 248 18.34 0.90 -23.60
C ASN A 248 17.21 1.77 -23.03
N LEU A 249 16.43 1.25 -22.08
CA LEU A 249 15.33 1.96 -21.42
C LEU A 249 15.67 2.37 -19.99
N GLY A 250 16.68 1.75 -19.37
CA GLY A 250 16.94 1.95 -17.94
C GLY A 250 15.87 1.34 -17.03
N LEU A 251 15.10 0.36 -17.55
CA LEU A 251 13.96 -0.28 -16.91
C LEU A 251 14.10 -1.82 -16.93
N ASN A 252 13.49 -2.50 -15.97
CA ASN A 252 13.39 -3.96 -15.93
C ASN A 252 12.14 -4.46 -16.66
N ILE A 253 12.10 -5.75 -16.98
CA ILE A 253 10.88 -6.37 -17.53
C ILE A 253 9.77 -6.27 -16.49
N GLY A 254 8.60 -5.77 -16.91
CA GLY A 254 7.44 -5.54 -16.05
C GLY A 254 7.41 -4.17 -15.36
N ASP A 255 8.46 -3.35 -15.47
CA ASP A 255 8.41 -1.97 -14.99
C ASP A 255 7.39 -1.14 -15.80
N PRO A 256 6.73 -0.15 -15.19
CA PRO A 256 5.84 0.75 -15.90
C PRO A 256 6.63 1.66 -16.84
N CYS A 257 6.09 1.88 -18.02
CA CYS A 257 6.64 2.79 -19.02
C CYS A 257 5.52 3.64 -19.62
N PHE A 258 5.86 4.77 -20.27
CA PHE A 258 4.86 5.75 -20.73
C PHE A 258 5.09 6.14 -22.20
N ASP A 259 4.01 6.28 -22.96
CA ASP A 259 4.09 6.81 -24.32
C ASP A 259 4.27 8.35 -24.30
N VAL A 260 4.45 8.95 -25.48
CA VAL A 260 4.58 10.41 -25.62
C VAL A 260 3.32 11.18 -25.22
N PHE A 261 2.19 10.51 -25.02
CA PHE A 261 0.92 11.07 -24.59
C PHE A 261 0.63 10.82 -23.09
N GLY A 262 1.50 10.07 -22.39
CA GLY A 262 1.38 9.74 -20.97
C GLY A 262 0.53 8.50 -20.66
N ASN A 263 0.18 7.68 -21.66
CA ASN A 263 -0.47 6.40 -21.40
C ASN A 263 0.54 5.44 -20.75
N GLN A 264 0.12 4.74 -19.69
CA GLN A 264 0.97 3.79 -18.97
C GLN A 264 0.91 2.41 -19.64
N GLY A 265 2.07 1.88 -19.99
CA GLY A 265 2.30 0.52 -20.46
C GLY A 265 3.26 -0.25 -19.54
N THR A 266 3.69 -1.43 -19.98
CA THR A 266 4.66 -2.28 -19.27
C THR A 266 5.78 -2.74 -20.19
N VAL A 267 7.01 -2.79 -19.68
CA VAL A 267 8.17 -3.25 -20.44
C VAL A 267 8.10 -4.77 -20.66
N ASN A 268 8.11 -5.20 -21.92
CA ASN A 268 8.08 -6.62 -22.28
C ASN A 268 9.50 -7.23 -22.35
N ALA A 269 9.57 -8.55 -22.62
CA ALA A 269 10.83 -9.28 -22.70
C ALA A 269 11.74 -8.88 -23.89
N ASP A 270 11.19 -8.21 -24.89
CA ASP A 270 11.93 -7.67 -26.03
C ASP A 270 12.44 -6.24 -25.78
N CYS A 271 12.23 -5.71 -24.57
CA CYS A 271 12.60 -4.36 -24.17
C CYS A 271 11.88 -3.25 -24.92
N ASP A 272 10.61 -3.49 -25.21
CA ASP A 272 9.66 -2.53 -25.73
C ASP A 272 8.58 -2.20 -24.68
N CYS A 273 8.01 -1.00 -24.77
CA CYS A 273 6.87 -0.61 -23.94
C CYS A 273 5.56 -1.05 -24.62
N GLU A 274 4.87 -2.02 -24.03
CA GLU A 274 3.55 -2.47 -24.47
C GLU A 274 2.45 -1.68 -23.77
N PHE A 275 1.55 -1.08 -24.54
CA PHE A 275 0.42 -0.26 -24.08
C PHE A 275 -0.92 -0.96 -24.33
#